data_AF-A0A3S0DWS5-F1
#
_entry.id   AF-A0A3S0DWS5-F1
#
_cell.length_a   1.000
_cell.length_b   1.000
_cell.length_c   1.000
_cell.angle_alpha   90.00
_cell.angle_beta   90.00
_cell.angle_gamma   90.00
#
_symmetry.space_group_name_H-M   'P 1'
#
loop_
_entity.id
_entity.type
_entity.pdbx_description
1 polymer ?
#
loop_
_entity_poly.entity_id
_entity_poly.type
_entity_poly.pdbx_seq_one_letter_code
_entity_poly.pdbx_strand_id
1 'polypeptide(L)'
;TYCLARLLYGLRAGLWAAVAVNLPPVIAWTSGTWVLPDGPLYAALTGGAYAVARVLFVPRQNPLWWLVAGAAAGLAMLSKLHGAFLLIGAFVFLLSTPRLRPWLMSPWPYAGAIVALLLFSPVLVWNAEHHWISFTFQAARGQVRQLNLVGFLQVIGGQMAYLLPLIWATLWVLFVRAATAGPAQSRDWFLVCLAGGPMIFFTVSGLWAGKVLPHWAAPGYLMLFPLVGRELARALALSHRWARWWIGLCAGTTLPLLLGVIVMANVPWSGVSFAGKPVPDPLIETLDWHDVASDLTRRGLIPNSDLVVVSPRWHEAGKLAVALDGKVPVLCLSDDPRGFGVNMRAADSIGKDALIIGTGLERKDVDALYATYFDAIEDAPPITLTRAGRPAALVRVYRARHLHAIGRVPNLLDPYGVWTR
;
A
#
# COMPACT_ATOMS: atom_id res chain seq x y z
N THR A 1 9.48 4.37 14.96
CA THR A 1 9.36 5.83 15.28
C THR A 1 9.87 6.21 16.67
N TYR A 2 9.33 5.65 17.78
CA TYR A 2 9.76 5.98 19.15
C TYR A 2 11.28 5.98 19.36
N CYS A 3 11.97 4.88 19.00
CA CYS A 3 13.41 4.73 19.20
C CYS A 3 14.23 5.77 18.43
N LEU A 4 13.84 6.07 17.18
CA LEU A 4 14.48 7.09 16.35
C LEU A 4 14.34 8.49 16.98
N ALA A 5 13.13 8.87 17.39
CA ALA A 5 12.88 10.15 18.03
C ALA A 5 13.58 10.27 19.40
N ARG A 6 13.61 9.19 20.19
CA ARG A 6 14.36 9.13 21.45
C ARG A 6 15.85 9.33 21.22
N LEU A 7 16.43 8.68 20.21
CA LEU A 7 17.85 8.81 19.89
C LEU A 7 18.20 10.24 19.48
N LEU A 8 17.37 10.87 18.64
CA LEU A 8 17.62 12.21 18.12
C LEU A 8 17.32 13.33 19.13
N TYR A 9 16.29 13.18 19.97
CA TYR A 9 15.74 14.30 20.76
C TYR A 9 15.38 13.96 22.21
N GLY A 10 15.62 12.72 22.66
CA GLY A 10 15.41 12.30 24.06
C GLY A 10 14.06 11.65 24.35
N LEU A 11 13.91 11.16 25.59
CA LEU A 11 12.81 10.27 26.00
C LEU A 11 11.41 10.83 25.72
N ARG A 12 11.15 12.09 26.11
CA ARG A 12 9.84 12.75 25.94
C ARG A 12 9.49 12.94 24.47
N ALA A 13 10.47 13.27 23.63
CA ALA A 13 10.25 13.38 22.18
C ALA A 13 9.91 12.02 21.56
N GLY A 14 10.59 10.95 22.03
CA GLY A 14 10.25 9.57 21.69
C GLY A 14 8.79 9.23 21.97
N LEU A 15 8.34 9.48 23.20
CA LEU A 15 6.97 9.23 23.65
C LEU A 15 5.95 9.97 22.76
N TRP A 16 6.11 11.28 22.59
CA TRP A 16 5.15 12.07 21.81
C TRP A 16 5.18 11.76 20.31
N ALA A 17 6.33 11.34 19.75
CA ALA A 17 6.38 10.84 18.38
C ALA A 17 5.59 9.54 18.22
N ALA A 18 5.63 8.66 19.23
CA ALA A 18 4.85 7.42 19.23
C ALA A 18 3.34 7.67 19.36
N VAL A 19 2.93 8.67 20.15
CA VAL A 19 1.53 9.11 20.19
C VAL A 19 1.12 9.70 18.85
N ALA A 20 1.87 10.67 18.34
CA ALA A 20 1.51 11.42 17.14
C ALA A 20 1.38 10.54 15.89
N VAL A 21 2.26 9.54 15.72
CA VAL A 21 2.23 8.65 14.54
C VAL A 21 1.00 7.74 14.49
N ASN A 22 0.28 7.58 15.61
CA ASN A 22 -0.95 6.79 15.69
C ASN A 22 -2.23 7.62 15.45
N LEU A 23 -2.11 8.94 15.27
CA LEU A 23 -3.24 9.82 14.99
C LEU A 23 -3.70 9.82 13.52
N PRO A 24 -2.82 9.89 12.50
CA PRO A 24 -3.27 9.92 11.11
C PRO A 24 -3.78 8.54 10.63
N PRO A 25 -5.01 8.43 10.09
CA PRO A 25 -5.58 7.16 9.63
C PRO A 25 -4.71 6.39 8.63
N VAL A 26 -4.06 7.08 7.69
CA VAL A 26 -3.24 6.44 6.66
C VAL A 26 -2.00 5.72 7.20
N ILE A 27 -1.44 6.19 8.32
CA ILE A 27 -0.27 5.55 8.93
C ILE A 27 -0.72 4.51 9.95
N ALA A 28 -1.65 4.88 10.82
CA ALA A 28 -2.03 4.05 11.96
C ALA A 28 -3.00 2.92 11.58
N TRP A 29 -4.03 3.22 10.80
CA TRP A 29 -5.13 2.29 10.56
C TRP A 29 -4.90 1.51 9.28
N THR A 30 -4.80 2.18 8.13
CA THR A 30 -4.71 1.46 6.85
C THR A 30 -3.42 0.65 6.81
N SER A 31 -2.27 1.30 7.05
CA SER A 31 -0.97 0.63 7.00
C SER A 31 -0.69 -0.28 8.20
N GLY A 32 -1.41 -0.10 9.32
CA GLY A 32 -1.23 -0.90 10.54
C GLY A 32 -2.18 -2.10 10.67
N THR A 33 -3.30 -2.13 9.94
CA THR A 33 -4.35 -3.15 10.10
C THR A 33 -4.79 -3.84 8.81
N TRP A 34 -4.56 -3.23 7.64
CA TRP A 34 -4.95 -3.85 6.37
C TRP A 34 -3.80 -4.68 5.79
N VAL A 35 -4.15 -5.65 4.92
CA VAL A 35 -3.18 -6.44 4.15
C VAL A 35 -2.64 -5.57 3.00
N LEU A 36 -1.68 -4.71 3.34
CA LEU A 36 -1.01 -3.79 2.43
C LEU A 36 0.52 -3.94 2.55
N PRO A 37 1.27 -3.64 1.48
CA PRO A 37 2.73 -3.59 1.54
C PRO A 37 3.27 -2.42 2.39
N ASP A 38 2.41 -1.50 2.83
CA ASP A 38 2.82 -0.28 3.55
C ASP A 38 3.26 -0.57 5.00
N GLY A 39 2.67 -1.56 5.67
CA GLY A 39 3.05 -1.94 7.04
C GLY A 39 4.50 -2.41 7.18
N PRO A 40 4.92 -3.47 6.47
CA PRO A 40 6.31 -3.93 6.49
C PRO A 40 7.29 -2.87 5.97
N LEU A 41 6.88 -2.08 4.96
CA LEU A 41 7.65 -0.93 4.47
C LEU A 41 7.94 0.07 5.59
N TYR A 42 6.93 0.49 6.37
CA TYR A 42 7.09 1.50 7.42
C TYR A 42 7.97 1.00 8.57
N ALA A 43 7.82 -0.27 8.96
CA ALA A 43 8.67 -0.90 9.95
C ALA A 43 10.13 -0.90 9.48
N ALA A 44 10.38 -1.35 8.25
CA ALA A 44 11.71 -1.41 7.66
C ALA A 44 12.33 -0.01 7.46
N LEU A 45 11.58 0.96 6.93
CA LEU A 45 12.07 2.34 6.76
C LEU A 45 12.46 2.99 8.09
N THR A 46 11.61 2.87 9.13
CA THR A 46 11.91 3.48 10.43
C THR A 46 13.02 2.74 11.18
N GLY A 47 13.15 1.42 11.00
CA GLY A 47 14.27 0.62 11.50
C GLY A 47 15.60 0.99 10.82
N GLY A 48 15.58 1.15 9.50
CA GLY A 48 16.74 1.59 8.73
C GLY A 48 17.15 3.03 9.06
N ALA A 49 16.19 3.96 9.17
CA ALA A 49 16.45 5.32 9.62
C ALA A 49 17.05 5.36 11.04
N TYR A 50 16.57 4.50 11.95
CA TYR A 50 17.17 4.33 13.28
C TYR A 50 18.61 3.82 13.20
N ALA A 51 18.89 2.82 12.38
CA ALA A 51 20.23 2.27 12.20
C ALA A 51 21.22 3.31 11.66
N VAL A 52 20.82 4.08 10.63
CA VAL A 52 21.63 5.19 10.10
C VAL A 52 21.85 6.26 11.18
N ALA A 53 20.79 6.67 11.88
CA ALA A 53 20.90 7.65 12.96
C ALA A 53 21.81 7.16 14.11
N ARG A 54 21.80 5.85 14.41
CA ARG A 54 22.70 5.21 15.37
C ARG A 54 24.15 5.43 14.99
N VAL A 55 24.54 5.15 13.75
CA VAL A 55 25.93 5.36 13.31
C VAL A 55 26.31 6.84 13.33
N LEU A 56 25.43 7.71 12.86
CA LEU A 56 25.79 9.10 12.57
C LEU A 56 25.74 10.03 13.79
N PHE A 57 24.89 9.74 14.78
CA PHE A 57 24.63 10.67 15.89
C PHE A 57 25.01 10.15 17.27
N VAL A 58 25.44 8.89 17.40
CA VAL A 58 25.92 8.35 18.67
C VAL A 58 27.45 8.18 18.59
N PRO A 59 28.23 8.78 19.52
CA PRO A 59 29.68 8.70 19.50
C PRO A 59 30.21 7.26 19.59
N ARG A 60 31.31 6.98 18.89
CA ARG A 60 32.04 5.69 18.91
C ARG A 60 31.18 4.45 18.63
N GLN A 61 30.15 4.59 17.79
CA GLN A 61 29.32 3.45 17.42
C GLN A 61 30.00 2.52 16.42
N ASN A 62 29.54 1.27 16.44
CA ASN A 62 29.99 0.24 15.52
C ASN A 62 29.47 0.55 14.09
N PRO A 63 30.35 0.63 13.07
CA PRO A 63 29.93 0.89 11.69
C PRO A 63 29.05 -0.24 11.09
N LEU A 64 28.99 -1.42 11.70
CA LEU A 64 28.13 -2.54 11.26
C LEU A 64 26.63 -2.18 11.23
N TRP A 65 26.20 -1.12 11.91
CA TRP A 65 24.83 -0.61 11.78
C TRP A 65 24.50 -0.16 10.35
N TRP A 66 25.48 0.13 9.49
CA TRP A 66 25.24 0.29 8.05
C TRP A 66 24.72 -0.98 7.37
N LEU A 67 25.13 -2.16 7.82
CA LEU A 67 24.59 -3.44 7.32
C LEU A 67 23.15 -3.62 7.77
N VAL A 68 22.81 -3.22 9.00
CA VAL A 68 21.43 -3.22 9.49
C VAL A 68 20.57 -2.24 8.70
N ALA A 69 21.09 -1.05 8.39
CA ALA A 69 20.41 -0.09 7.52
C ALA A 69 20.20 -0.65 6.10
N GLY A 70 21.20 -1.34 5.56
CA GLY A 70 21.13 -2.06 4.29
C GLY A 70 20.08 -3.15 4.28
N ALA A 71 20.07 -4.01 5.30
CA ALA A 71 19.09 -5.06 5.44
C ALA A 71 17.66 -4.50 5.52
N ALA A 72 17.48 -3.45 6.31
CA ALA A 72 16.20 -2.74 6.41
C ALA A 72 15.79 -2.11 5.07
N ALA A 73 16.70 -1.51 4.31
CA ALA A 73 16.41 -0.99 2.98
C ALA A 73 16.00 -2.10 1.98
N GLY A 74 16.69 -3.25 2.01
CA GLY A 74 16.35 -4.41 1.19
C GLY A 74 14.94 -4.95 1.50
N LEU A 75 14.63 -5.16 2.79
CA LEU A 75 13.29 -5.57 3.23
C LEU A 75 12.22 -4.53 2.87
N ALA A 76 12.53 -3.23 2.99
CA ALA A 76 11.64 -2.17 2.57
C ALA A 76 11.32 -2.25 1.07
N MET A 77 12.33 -2.49 0.22
CA MET A 77 12.18 -2.62 -1.23
C MET A 77 11.42 -3.89 -1.64
N LEU A 78 11.61 -5.00 -0.92
CA LEU A 78 10.79 -6.22 -1.09
C LEU A 78 9.31 -5.96 -0.81
N SER A 79 9.01 -5.11 0.18
CA SER A 79 7.63 -4.71 0.47
C SER A 79 7.09 -3.77 -0.61
N LYS A 80 7.83 -2.71 -0.94
CA LYS A 80 7.43 -1.70 -1.93
C LYS A 80 8.68 -0.98 -2.45
N LEU A 81 8.73 -0.67 -3.74
CA LEU A 81 9.86 0.06 -4.37
C LEU A 81 10.18 1.41 -3.69
N HIS A 82 9.24 1.97 -2.91
CA HIS A 82 9.48 3.17 -2.10
C HIS A 82 10.61 2.99 -1.06
N GLY A 83 10.98 1.76 -0.70
CA GLY A 83 12.12 1.47 0.16
C GLY A 83 13.45 2.09 -0.29
N ALA A 84 13.62 2.29 -1.61
CA ALA A 84 14.82 2.92 -2.18
C ALA A 84 15.05 4.35 -1.67
N PHE A 85 13.99 5.07 -1.27
CA PHE A 85 14.11 6.43 -0.74
C PHE A 85 14.90 6.50 0.57
N LEU A 86 15.02 5.41 1.33
CA LEU A 86 15.90 5.37 2.49
C LEU A 86 17.37 5.52 2.09
N LEU A 87 17.80 4.79 1.05
CA LEU A 87 19.17 4.85 0.54
C LEU A 87 19.45 6.20 -0.10
N ILE A 88 18.53 6.68 -0.96
CA ILE A 88 18.64 7.98 -1.62
C ILE A 88 18.71 9.10 -0.58
N GLY A 89 17.81 9.11 0.40
CA GLY A 89 17.77 10.13 1.44
C GLY A 89 19.01 10.11 2.32
N ALA A 90 19.51 8.93 2.70
CA ALA A 90 20.76 8.81 3.46
C ALA A 90 21.96 9.32 2.65
N PHE A 91 22.04 8.98 1.35
CA PHE A 91 23.09 9.47 0.47
C PHE A 91 23.05 10.99 0.32
N VAL A 92 21.87 11.57 0.04
CA VAL A 92 21.68 13.03 -0.03
C VAL A 92 22.09 13.70 1.28
N PHE A 93 21.75 13.10 2.43
CA PHE A 93 22.15 13.64 3.73
C PHE A 93 23.68 13.64 3.92
N LEU A 94 24.37 12.55 3.59
CA LEU A 94 25.83 12.47 3.67
C LEU A 94 26.50 13.47 2.73
N LEU A 95 26.00 13.58 1.49
CA LEU A 95 26.53 14.50 0.48
C LEU A 95 26.35 15.96 0.88
N SER A 96 25.20 16.31 1.45
CA SER A 96 24.86 17.68 1.82
C SER A 96 25.37 18.10 3.21
N THR A 97 25.87 17.18 4.03
CA THR A 97 26.37 17.49 5.39
C THR A 97 27.90 17.40 5.46
N PRO A 98 28.65 18.52 5.38
CA PRO A 98 30.11 18.48 5.24
C PRO A 98 30.85 17.65 6.29
N ARG A 99 30.39 17.72 7.56
CA ARG A 99 30.99 16.97 8.68
C ARG A 99 30.83 15.45 8.58
N LEU A 100 29.87 14.98 7.77
CA LEU A 100 29.56 13.55 7.61
C LEU A 100 30.00 12.99 6.24
N ARG A 101 30.43 13.85 5.30
CA ARG A 101 30.97 13.44 3.99
C ARG A 101 32.10 12.41 4.05
N PRO A 102 32.99 12.36 5.07
CA PRO A 102 33.99 11.29 5.15
C PRO A 102 33.40 9.87 5.13
N TRP A 103 32.13 9.68 5.53
CA TRP A 103 31.46 8.39 5.37
C TRP A 103 31.30 7.96 3.90
N LEU A 104 31.28 8.88 2.95
CA LEU A 104 31.26 8.55 1.52
C LEU A 104 32.57 7.92 1.03
N MET A 105 33.68 8.09 1.78
CA MET A 105 34.95 7.41 1.51
C MET A 105 35.08 6.12 2.32
N SER A 106 34.18 5.88 3.25
CA SER A 106 34.14 4.68 4.09
C SER A 106 33.49 3.53 3.32
N PRO A 107 33.97 2.28 3.46
CA PRO A 107 33.36 1.14 2.77
C PRO A 107 31.97 0.77 3.32
N TRP A 108 31.63 1.20 4.55
CA TRP A 108 30.47 0.69 5.27
C TRP A 108 29.10 1.07 4.68
N PRO A 109 28.83 2.31 4.23
CA PRO A 109 27.58 2.62 3.54
C PRO A 109 27.38 1.79 2.28
N TYR A 110 28.47 1.53 1.53
CA TYR A 110 28.43 0.70 0.32
C TYR A 110 28.21 -0.78 0.65
N ALA A 111 28.82 -1.30 1.71
CA ALA A 111 28.54 -2.64 2.21
C ALA A 111 27.06 -2.79 2.60
N GLY A 112 26.47 -1.76 3.23
CA GLY A 112 25.02 -1.70 3.47
C GLY A 112 24.19 -1.71 2.18
N ALA A 113 24.59 -0.92 1.17
CA ALA A 113 23.92 -0.92 -0.13
C ALA A 113 24.00 -2.29 -0.83
N ILE A 114 25.13 -2.99 -0.75
CA ILE A 114 25.29 -4.36 -1.26
C ILE A 114 24.33 -5.31 -0.51
N VAL A 115 24.24 -5.25 0.82
CA VAL A 115 23.27 -6.05 1.58
C VAL A 115 21.83 -5.77 1.14
N ALA A 116 21.48 -4.51 0.90
CA ALA A 116 20.16 -4.13 0.39
C ALA A 116 19.88 -4.76 -0.98
N LEU A 117 20.86 -4.72 -1.89
CA LEU A 117 20.77 -5.32 -3.23
C LEU A 117 20.68 -6.83 -3.17
N LEU A 118 21.43 -7.50 -2.29
CA LEU A 118 21.36 -8.95 -2.11
C LEU A 118 19.99 -9.41 -1.59
N LEU A 119 19.38 -8.66 -0.66
CA LEU A 119 18.02 -8.97 -0.22
C LEU A 119 16.96 -8.67 -1.29
N PHE A 120 17.19 -7.65 -2.11
CA PHE A 120 16.28 -7.28 -3.20
C PHE A 120 16.51 -8.08 -4.49
N SER A 121 17.61 -8.83 -4.59
CA SER A 121 17.98 -9.54 -5.81
C SER A 121 16.94 -10.55 -6.30
N PRO A 122 16.15 -11.26 -5.47
CA PRO A 122 15.11 -12.15 -5.97
C PRO A 122 14.09 -11.42 -6.87
N VAL A 123 13.76 -10.16 -6.56
CA VAL A 123 12.86 -9.34 -7.38
C VAL A 123 13.49 -8.98 -8.72
N LEU A 124 14.79 -8.68 -8.72
CA LEU A 124 15.54 -8.33 -9.94
C LEU A 124 15.69 -9.54 -10.86
N VAL A 125 16.08 -10.70 -10.32
CA VAL A 125 16.25 -11.94 -11.08
C VAL A 125 14.91 -12.39 -11.67
N TRP A 126 13.86 -12.46 -10.84
CA TRP A 126 12.53 -12.86 -11.32
C TRP A 126 12.01 -11.91 -12.41
N ASN A 127 12.21 -10.59 -12.26
CA ASN A 127 11.81 -9.66 -13.32
C ASN A 127 12.65 -9.81 -14.58
N ALA A 128 13.95 -10.08 -14.50
CA ALA A 128 14.77 -10.32 -15.68
C ALA A 128 14.27 -11.54 -16.48
N GLU A 129 13.82 -12.59 -15.78
CA GLU A 129 13.21 -13.79 -16.36
C GLU A 129 11.79 -13.53 -16.92
N HIS A 130 11.08 -12.51 -16.42
CA HIS A 130 9.70 -12.17 -16.81
C HIS A 130 9.61 -10.82 -17.54
N HIS A 131 10.61 -10.51 -18.39
CA HIS A 131 10.63 -9.32 -19.25
C HIS A 131 10.37 -7.98 -18.53
N TRP A 132 10.82 -7.88 -17.29
CA TRP A 132 10.69 -6.70 -16.43
C TRP A 132 9.25 -6.27 -16.18
N ILE A 133 8.29 -7.20 -16.25
CA ILE A 133 6.84 -6.91 -16.23
C ILE A 133 6.38 -6.08 -15.03
N SER A 134 6.97 -6.27 -13.84
CA SER A 134 6.58 -5.47 -12.67
C SER A 134 7.04 -4.02 -12.81
N PHE A 135 8.22 -3.78 -13.36
CA PHE A 135 8.77 -2.44 -13.55
C PHE A 135 8.08 -1.70 -14.70
N THR A 136 7.78 -2.39 -15.80
CA THR A 136 7.00 -1.81 -16.92
C THR A 136 5.59 -1.43 -16.47
N PHE A 137 4.94 -2.26 -15.63
CA PHE A 137 3.66 -1.93 -15.02
C PHE A 137 3.73 -0.64 -14.17
N GLN A 138 4.75 -0.49 -13.32
CA GLN A 138 4.91 0.73 -12.51
C GLN A 138 5.26 1.95 -13.38
N ALA A 139 6.09 1.78 -14.41
CA ALA A 139 6.44 2.84 -15.36
C ALA A 139 5.22 3.33 -16.15
N ALA A 140 4.33 2.42 -16.58
CA ALA A 140 3.09 2.76 -17.28
C ALA A 140 2.19 3.70 -16.45
N ARG A 141 2.18 3.52 -15.12
CA ARG A 141 1.44 4.42 -14.20
C ARG A 141 2.07 5.80 -14.04
N GLY A 142 3.37 5.91 -14.27
CA GLY A 142 4.14 7.15 -14.20
C GLY A 142 4.21 7.92 -15.52
N GLN A 143 3.58 7.43 -16.59
CA GLN A 143 3.61 8.09 -17.90
C GLN A 143 3.13 9.54 -17.79
N VAL A 144 3.98 10.44 -18.28
CA VAL A 144 3.73 11.88 -18.34
C VAL A 144 2.59 12.12 -19.32
N ARG A 145 1.47 12.62 -18.80
CA ARG A 145 0.37 13.17 -19.57
C ARG A 145 0.52 14.70 -19.65
N GLN A 146 -0.50 15.35 -20.18
CA GLN A 146 -0.61 16.81 -20.14
C GLN A 146 -0.63 17.33 -18.70
N LEU A 147 -0.24 18.59 -18.53
CA LEU A 147 -0.26 19.27 -17.24
C LEU A 147 -1.65 19.18 -16.60
N ASN A 148 -1.72 18.63 -15.40
CA ASN A 148 -2.97 18.36 -14.68
C ASN A 148 -2.96 19.01 -13.29
N LEU A 149 -3.30 20.29 -13.25
CA LEU A 149 -3.38 21.03 -11.98
C LEU A 149 -4.48 20.48 -11.06
N VAL A 150 -5.58 20.00 -11.63
CA VAL A 150 -6.69 19.38 -10.86
C VAL A 150 -6.20 18.11 -10.18
N GLY A 151 -5.48 17.23 -10.90
CA GLY A 151 -4.89 16.02 -10.35
C GLY A 151 -3.90 16.32 -9.22
N PHE A 152 -3.06 17.34 -9.39
CA PHE A 152 -2.16 17.81 -8.35
C PHE A 152 -2.90 18.27 -7.07
N LEU A 153 -3.94 19.10 -7.22
CA LEU A 153 -4.76 19.55 -6.09
C LEU A 153 -5.54 18.40 -5.43
N GLN A 154 -6.00 17.41 -6.22
CA GLN A 154 -6.62 16.20 -5.70
C GLN A 154 -5.65 15.36 -4.88
N VAL A 155 -4.38 15.25 -5.30
CA VAL A 155 -3.34 14.57 -4.52
C VAL A 155 -3.10 15.29 -3.19
N ILE A 156 -2.98 16.62 -3.20
CA ILE A 156 -2.82 17.42 -1.97
C ILE A 156 -4.04 17.24 -1.05
N GLY A 157 -5.25 17.44 -1.57
CA GLY A 157 -6.49 17.29 -0.80
C GLY A 157 -6.64 15.87 -0.23
N GLY A 158 -6.27 14.86 -1.01
CA GLY A 158 -6.22 13.48 -0.56
C GLY A 158 -5.21 13.27 0.57
N GLN A 159 -3.98 13.76 0.44
CA GLN A 159 -2.96 13.68 1.50
C GLN A 159 -3.43 14.34 2.79
N MET A 160 -4.07 15.51 2.70
CA MET A 160 -4.67 16.21 3.84
C MET A 160 -5.76 15.36 4.50
N ALA A 161 -6.64 14.73 3.72
CA ALA A 161 -7.68 13.86 4.24
C ALA A 161 -7.11 12.62 4.93
N TYR A 162 -6.14 11.95 4.30
CA TYR A 162 -5.49 10.74 4.81
C TYR A 162 -4.67 10.97 6.08
N LEU A 163 -4.04 12.14 6.23
CA LEU A 163 -3.26 12.51 7.41
C LEU A 163 -4.04 13.27 8.49
N LEU A 164 -5.21 13.81 8.16
CA LEU A 164 -5.87 14.93 8.83
C LEU A 164 -5.21 16.29 8.51
N PRO A 165 -6.00 17.34 8.17
CA PRO A 165 -5.45 18.63 7.73
C PRO A 165 -4.44 19.27 8.69
N LEU A 166 -4.71 19.20 10.00
CA LEU A 166 -3.84 19.78 11.03
C LEU A 166 -2.47 19.07 11.09
N ILE A 167 -2.46 17.74 10.98
CA ILE A 167 -1.22 16.95 10.97
C ILE A 167 -0.46 17.22 9.68
N TRP A 168 -1.14 17.19 8.52
CA TRP A 168 -0.53 17.51 7.22
C TRP A 168 0.17 18.89 7.24
N ALA A 169 -0.52 19.93 7.72
CA ALA A 169 0.03 21.28 7.81
C ALA A 169 1.23 21.33 8.76
N THR A 170 1.15 20.66 9.91
CA THR A 170 2.25 20.58 10.88
C THR A 170 3.49 19.94 10.25
N LEU A 171 3.32 18.81 9.54
CA LEU A 171 4.42 18.10 8.91
C LEU A 171 5.11 18.96 7.83
N TRP A 172 4.36 19.68 7.00
CA TRP A 172 4.93 20.59 6.00
C TRP A 172 5.63 21.81 6.61
N VAL A 173 5.05 22.43 7.65
CA VAL A 173 5.71 23.53 8.37
C VAL A 173 7.05 23.06 8.97
N LEU A 174 7.08 21.87 9.57
CA LEU A 174 8.32 21.30 10.11
C LEU A 174 9.30 20.91 9.01
N PHE A 175 8.82 20.35 7.90
CA PHE A 175 9.65 20.05 6.74
C PHE A 175 10.34 21.30 6.22
N VAL A 176 9.59 22.38 5.96
CA VAL A 176 10.12 23.64 5.44
C VAL A 176 11.10 24.27 6.43
N ARG A 177 10.75 24.37 7.73
CA ARG A 177 11.63 24.93 8.76
C ARG A 177 12.95 24.16 8.91
N ALA A 178 12.89 22.83 8.84
CA ALA A 178 14.08 21.99 8.91
C ALA A 178 14.90 22.05 7.62
N ALA A 179 14.24 22.12 6.45
CA ALA A 179 14.89 22.26 5.16
C ALA A 179 15.62 23.61 5.02
N THR A 180 15.02 24.70 5.49
CA THR A 180 15.64 26.03 5.46
C THR A 180 16.83 26.13 6.43
N ALA A 181 16.75 25.47 7.59
CA ALA A 181 17.90 25.36 8.49
C ALA A 181 19.03 24.49 7.89
N GLY A 182 18.66 23.50 7.09
CA GLY A 182 19.59 22.65 6.35
C GLY A 182 20.61 21.94 7.25
N PRO A 183 21.82 21.65 6.73
CA PRO A 183 22.84 20.88 7.44
C PRO A 183 23.30 21.49 8.79
N ALA A 184 23.03 22.78 9.03
CA ALA A 184 23.33 23.41 10.32
C ALA A 184 22.57 22.75 11.49
N GLN A 185 21.36 22.25 11.23
CA GLN A 185 20.58 21.42 12.16
C GLN A 185 20.54 19.97 11.67
N SER A 186 21.72 19.33 11.63
CA SER A 186 21.93 17.99 11.04
C SER A 186 20.90 16.91 11.42
N ARG A 187 20.40 16.87 12.66
CA ARG A 187 19.38 15.89 13.08
C ARG A 187 18.04 16.09 12.36
N ASP A 188 17.62 17.34 12.19
CA ASP A 188 16.38 17.69 11.50
C ASP A 188 16.53 17.51 10.00
N TRP A 189 17.68 17.96 9.47
CA TRP A 189 18.03 17.81 8.07
C TRP A 189 18.08 16.35 7.63
N PHE A 190 18.58 15.45 8.48
CA PHE A 190 18.53 14.00 8.22
C PHE A 190 17.11 13.51 7.94
N LEU A 191 16.14 13.89 8.78
CA LEU A 191 14.74 13.49 8.59
C LEU A 191 14.14 14.12 7.33
N VAL A 192 14.50 15.36 7.00
CA VAL A 192 14.09 16.02 5.75
C VAL A 192 14.65 15.30 4.52
N CYS A 193 15.92 14.87 4.52
CA CYS A 193 16.48 14.13 3.40
C CYS A 193 15.78 12.78 3.18
N LEU A 194 15.40 12.08 4.26
CA LEU A 194 14.64 10.84 4.18
C LEU A 194 13.18 11.08 3.74
N ALA A 195 12.56 12.18 4.18
CA ALA A 195 11.17 12.50 3.90
C ALA A 195 10.93 13.09 2.51
N GLY A 196 11.89 13.90 2.03
CA GLY A 196 11.73 14.79 0.90
C GLY A 196 11.47 14.06 -0.41
N GLY A 197 12.16 12.93 -0.64
CA GLY A 197 11.96 12.10 -1.82
C GLY A 197 10.49 11.69 -1.99
N PRO A 198 9.92 10.86 -1.11
CA PRO A 198 8.52 10.45 -1.21
C PRO A 198 7.54 11.64 -1.17
N MET A 199 7.75 12.60 -0.26
CA MET A 199 6.81 13.73 -0.12
C MET A 199 6.76 14.59 -1.37
N ILE A 200 7.91 15.01 -1.90
CA ILE A 200 7.95 15.92 -3.05
C ILE A 200 7.62 15.14 -4.32
N PHE A 201 8.28 13.99 -4.56
CA PHE A 201 8.09 13.23 -5.79
C PHE A 201 6.63 12.83 -6.00
N PHE A 202 5.98 12.20 -5.02
CA PHE A 202 4.61 11.74 -5.20
C PHE A 202 3.60 12.89 -5.21
N THR A 203 3.83 13.98 -4.49
CA THR A 203 2.94 15.15 -4.58
C THR A 203 3.04 15.82 -5.94
N VAL A 204 4.27 16.13 -6.39
CA VAL A 204 4.52 16.82 -7.66
C VAL A 204 4.14 15.95 -8.86
N SER A 205 4.26 14.62 -8.76
CA SER A 205 3.82 13.70 -9.81
C SER A 205 2.34 13.83 -10.17
N GLY A 206 1.50 14.37 -9.28
CA GLY A 206 0.09 14.68 -9.58
C GLY A 206 -0.09 15.70 -10.72
N LEU A 207 0.95 16.46 -11.06
CA LEU A 207 0.94 17.41 -12.19
C LEU A 207 0.97 16.71 -13.56
N TRP A 208 1.41 15.47 -13.66
CA TRP A 208 1.56 14.80 -14.97
C TRP A 208 1.20 13.32 -15.00
N ALA A 209 1.30 12.59 -13.90
CA ALA A 209 1.09 11.16 -13.89
C ALA A 209 -0.40 10.81 -14.03
N GLY A 210 -0.70 9.75 -14.79
CA GLY A 210 -2.08 9.35 -15.07
C GLY A 210 -2.91 8.98 -13.84
N LYS A 211 -2.30 8.36 -12.82
CA LYS A 211 -2.96 8.06 -11.54
C LYS A 211 -1.97 7.98 -10.37
N VAL A 212 -2.00 9.00 -9.53
CA VAL A 212 -1.26 9.06 -8.27
C VAL A 212 -2.22 8.85 -7.11
N LEU A 213 -1.91 7.87 -6.26
CA LEU A 213 -2.71 7.65 -5.06
C LEU A 213 -2.16 8.55 -3.94
N PRO A 214 -2.99 9.33 -3.24
CA PRO A 214 -2.50 10.33 -2.29
C PRO A 214 -1.64 9.75 -1.16
N HIS A 215 -1.91 8.51 -0.73
CA HIS A 215 -1.14 7.83 0.32
C HIS A 215 0.29 7.47 -0.08
N TRP A 216 0.68 7.58 -1.37
CA TRP A 216 2.04 7.24 -1.80
C TRP A 216 3.13 8.13 -1.18
N ALA A 217 2.79 9.34 -0.74
CA ALA A 217 3.70 10.23 -0.02
C ALA A 217 3.85 9.88 1.49
N ALA A 218 3.00 9.00 2.03
CA ALA A 218 2.97 8.63 3.45
C ALA A 218 4.32 8.12 4.03
N PRO A 219 5.17 7.36 3.32
CA PRO A 219 6.48 7.00 3.84
C PRO A 219 7.37 8.20 4.15
N GLY A 220 7.24 9.30 3.40
CA GLY A 220 8.01 10.52 3.67
C GLY A 220 7.46 11.26 4.89
N TYR A 221 6.14 11.38 5.00
CA TYR A 221 5.48 11.95 6.18
C TYR A 221 5.83 11.19 7.47
N LEU A 222 5.92 9.85 7.40
CA LEU A 222 6.34 8.98 8.50
C LEU A 222 7.69 9.40 9.09
N MET A 223 8.64 9.80 8.24
CA MET A 223 10.00 10.19 8.65
C MET A 223 10.02 11.51 9.45
N LEU A 224 8.97 12.33 9.40
CA LEU A 224 8.92 13.62 10.10
C LEU A 224 8.26 13.55 11.49
N PHE A 225 7.61 12.44 11.86
CA PHE A 225 7.02 12.28 13.20
C PHE A 225 7.99 12.43 14.38
N PRO A 226 9.29 12.11 14.27
CA PRO A 226 10.26 12.49 15.30
C PRO A 226 10.33 13.99 15.57
N LEU A 227 10.18 14.84 14.55
CA LEU A 227 10.12 16.31 14.73
C LEU A 227 8.85 16.74 15.46
N VAL A 228 7.69 16.15 15.09
CA VAL A 228 6.43 16.40 15.79
C VAL A 228 6.56 16.05 17.28
N GLY A 229 7.14 14.88 17.59
CA GLY A 229 7.38 14.46 18.96
C GLY A 229 8.29 15.43 19.73
N ARG A 230 9.34 15.95 19.10
CA ARG A 230 10.22 16.97 19.68
C ARG A 230 9.47 18.26 20.01
N GLU A 231 8.70 18.80 19.06
CA GLU A 231 7.97 20.05 19.26
C GLU A 231 6.91 19.91 20.36
N LEU A 232 6.15 18.80 20.38
CA LEU A 232 5.20 18.51 21.44
C LEU A 232 5.89 18.38 22.81
N ALA A 233 7.01 17.66 22.88
CA ALA A 233 7.76 17.50 24.12
C ALA A 233 8.26 18.84 24.68
N ARG A 234 8.79 19.72 23.82
CA ARG A 234 9.25 21.07 24.21
C ARG A 234 8.08 21.94 24.66
N ALA A 235 7.01 21.99 23.87
CA ALA A 235 5.86 22.82 24.15
C ALA A 235 5.14 22.42 25.45
N LEU A 236 4.98 21.12 25.71
CA LEU A 236 4.39 20.63 26.94
C LEU A 236 5.27 20.85 28.17
N ALA A 237 6.60 20.76 28.02
CA ALA A 237 7.52 21.11 29.11
C ALA A 237 7.47 22.60 29.47
N LEU A 238 7.18 23.47 28.50
CA LEU A 238 6.98 24.91 28.67
C LEU A 238 5.51 25.29 28.94
N SER A 239 4.63 24.32 29.18
CA SER A 239 3.19 24.54 29.43
C SER A 239 2.46 25.34 28.34
N HIS A 240 2.95 25.31 27.10
CA HIS A 240 2.31 25.98 25.97
C HIS A 240 0.97 25.31 25.63
N ARG A 241 -0.12 26.05 25.76
CA ARG A 241 -1.49 25.54 25.61
C ARG A 241 -1.76 24.96 24.22
N TRP A 242 -1.11 25.47 23.17
CA TRP A 242 -1.31 24.99 21.79
C TRP A 242 -1.02 23.51 21.62
N ALA A 243 -0.05 22.94 22.36
CA ALA A 243 0.29 21.51 22.23
C ALA A 243 -0.85 20.62 22.73
N ARG A 244 -1.50 21.00 23.84
CA ARG A 244 -2.69 20.30 24.36
C ARG A 244 -3.86 20.41 23.40
N TRP A 245 -4.08 21.59 22.81
CA TRP A 245 -5.11 21.79 21.79
C TRP A 245 -4.83 20.97 20.53
N TRP A 246 -3.59 20.94 20.05
CA TRP A 246 -3.19 20.17 18.88
C TRP A 246 -3.46 18.67 19.10
N ILE A 247 -3.04 18.12 20.25
CA ILE A 247 -3.29 16.73 20.61
C ILE A 247 -4.81 16.47 20.73
N GLY A 248 -5.52 17.34 21.44
CA GLY A 248 -6.96 17.22 21.65
C GLY A 248 -7.78 17.27 20.35
N LEU A 249 -7.43 18.16 19.42
CA LEU A 249 -8.08 18.25 18.11
C LEU A 249 -7.80 17.03 17.24
N CYS A 250 -6.54 16.60 17.18
CA CYS A 250 -6.16 15.41 16.40
C CYS A 250 -6.81 14.15 16.97
N ALA A 251 -6.72 13.92 18.28
CA ALA A 251 -7.36 12.77 18.94
C ALA A 251 -8.89 12.87 18.86
N GLY A 252 -9.46 14.06 19.05
CA GLY A 252 -10.89 14.33 18.95
C GLY A 252 -11.47 14.16 17.55
N THR A 253 -10.63 14.20 16.50
CA THR A 253 -11.04 13.82 15.14
C THR A 253 -10.81 12.34 14.88
N THR A 254 -9.67 11.81 15.31
CA THR A 254 -9.26 10.42 15.07
C THR A 254 -10.19 9.42 15.78
N LEU A 255 -10.52 9.65 17.06
CA LEU A 255 -11.31 8.71 17.85
C LEU A 255 -12.75 8.55 17.31
N PRO A 256 -13.51 9.62 17.01
CA PRO A 256 -14.84 9.47 16.41
C PRO A 256 -14.82 8.80 15.04
N LEU A 257 -13.82 9.08 14.21
CA LEU A 257 -13.64 8.39 12.93
C LEU A 257 -13.43 6.88 13.13
N LEU A 258 -12.61 6.49 14.13
CA LEU A 258 -12.35 5.09 14.44
C LEU A 258 -13.61 4.39 14.95
N LEU A 259 -14.29 5.03 15.89
CA LEU A 259 -15.55 4.54 16.44
C LEU A 259 -16.61 4.42 15.34
N GLY A 260 -16.68 5.40 14.43
CA GLY A 260 -17.55 5.34 13.25
C GLY A 260 -17.28 4.10 12.40
N VAL A 261 -16.02 3.84 12.05
CA VAL A 261 -15.63 2.64 11.30
C VAL A 261 -16.00 1.34 12.05
N ILE A 262 -15.72 1.27 13.36
CA ILE A 262 -16.06 0.11 14.20
C ILE A 262 -17.59 -0.11 14.24
N VAL A 263 -18.36 0.95 14.44
CA VAL A 263 -19.83 0.87 14.44
C VAL A 263 -20.33 0.41 13.09
N MET A 264 -19.83 0.98 12.00
CA MET A 264 -20.23 0.62 10.63
C MET A 264 -19.85 -0.82 10.26
N ALA A 265 -18.78 -1.36 10.85
CA ALA A 265 -18.41 -2.76 10.67
C ALA A 265 -19.39 -3.73 11.35
N ASN A 266 -20.08 -3.28 12.41
CA ASN A 266 -21.00 -4.11 13.21
C ASN A 266 -22.48 -3.85 12.91
N VAL A 267 -22.80 -2.76 12.21
CA VAL A 267 -24.18 -2.36 11.88
C VAL A 267 -24.40 -2.47 10.37
N PRO A 268 -25.52 -3.06 9.90
CA PRO A 268 -25.84 -3.10 8.47
C PRO A 268 -25.90 -1.69 7.88
N TRP A 269 -25.34 -1.52 6.69
CA TRP A 269 -25.45 -0.26 5.97
C TRP A 269 -26.90 -0.06 5.54
N SER A 270 -27.57 0.93 6.14
CA SER A 270 -29.00 1.16 5.94
C SER A 270 -29.36 1.78 4.59
N GLY A 271 -28.40 1.95 3.67
CA GLY A 271 -28.63 2.56 2.37
C GLY A 271 -28.98 4.04 2.48
N VAL A 272 -28.02 4.87 2.90
CA VAL A 272 -28.23 6.33 2.94
C VAL A 272 -28.10 6.93 1.54
N SER A 273 -28.86 7.98 1.26
CA SER A 273 -28.77 8.74 0.00
C SER A 273 -28.30 10.16 0.27
N PHE A 274 -27.41 10.67 -0.57
CA PHE A 274 -26.93 12.03 -0.54
C PHE A 274 -27.22 12.72 -1.88
N ALA A 275 -27.89 13.88 -1.84
CA ALA A 275 -28.32 14.60 -3.04
C ALA A 275 -29.08 13.71 -4.06
N GLY A 276 -29.95 12.82 -3.57
CA GLY A 276 -30.73 11.90 -4.41
C GLY A 276 -29.97 10.69 -4.97
N LYS A 277 -28.67 10.55 -4.66
CA LYS A 277 -27.87 9.39 -5.07
C LYS A 277 -27.61 8.45 -3.88
N PRO A 278 -27.82 7.13 -4.04
CA PRO A 278 -27.48 6.19 -3.00
C PRO A 278 -25.97 6.23 -2.74
N VAL A 279 -25.60 6.33 -1.47
CA VAL A 279 -24.21 6.23 -1.03
C VAL A 279 -23.90 4.74 -0.87
N PRO A 280 -22.93 4.21 -1.63
CA PRO A 280 -22.54 2.82 -1.49
C PRO A 280 -22.01 2.57 -0.09
N ASP A 281 -22.18 1.34 0.40
CA ASP A 281 -21.60 0.93 1.67
C ASP A 281 -20.08 1.11 1.63
N PRO A 282 -19.51 2.01 2.46
CA PRO A 282 -18.08 2.32 2.38
C PRO A 282 -17.18 1.20 2.93
N LEU A 283 -17.77 0.20 3.60
CA LEU A 283 -17.08 -1.00 4.08
C LEU A 283 -17.40 -2.24 3.24
N ILE A 284 -18.02 -2.08 2.07
CA ILE A 284 -18.33 -3.21 1.17
C ILE A 284 -17.06 -3.98 0.79
N GLU A 285 -15.94 -3.26 0.62
CA GLU A 285 -14.68 -3.86 0.23
C GLU A 285 -13.99 -4.62 1.37
N THR A 286 -14.42 -4.43 2.63
CA THR A 286 -13.90 -5.17 3.77
C THR A 286 -14.69 -6.45 4.05
N LEU A 287 -15.73 -6.74 3.25
CA LEU A 287 -16.49 -7.99 3.41
C LEU A 287 -15.61 -9.19 3.15
N ASP A 288 -15.76 -10.16 4.05
CA ASP A 288 -15.18 -11.48 3.92
C ASP A 288 -15.99 -12.31 2.90
N TRP A 289 -15.29 -13.12 2.10
CA TRP A 289 -15.86 -13.98 1.08
C TRP A 289 -15.87 -15.46 1.48
N HIS A 290 -15.52 -15.82 2.73
CA HIS A 290 -15.66 -17.20 3.22
C HIS A 290 -17.09 -17.75 3.13
N ASP A 291 -18.12 -16.90 3.07
CA ASP A 291 -19.49 -17.31 2.75
C ASP A 291 -19.60 -17.97 1.37
N VAL A 292 -18.79 -17.53 0.39
CA VAL A 292 -18.71 -18.16 -0.94
C VAL A 292 -18.18 -19.58 -0.81
N ALA A 293 -17.06 -19.78 -0.11
CA ALA A 293 -16.48 -21.11 0.06
C ALA A 293 -17.42 -22.05 0.84
N SER A 294 -18.07 -21.55 1.89
CA SER A 294 -19.04 -22.30 2.67
C SER A 294 -20.24 -22.72 1.81
N ASP A 295 -20.76 -21.81 1.00
CA ASP A 295 -21.89 -22.10 0.13
C ASP A 295 -21.55 -23.09 -0.99
N LEU A 296 -20.40 -22.92 -1.65
CA LEU A 296 -19.93 -23.86 -2.67
C LEU A 296 -19.67 -25.26 -2.10
N THR A 297 -19.18 -25.36 -0.86
CA THR A 297 -19.02 -26.64 -0.15
C THR A 297 -20.39 -27.29 0.10
N ARG A 298 -21.38 -26.51 0.57
CA ARG A 298 -22.75 -27.01 0.78
C ARG A 298 -23.40 -27.50 -0.52
N ARG A 299 -23.10 -26.86 -1.65
CA ARG A 299 -23.57 -27.28 -2.98
C ARG A 299 -22.81 -28.49 -3.54
N GLY A 300 -21.80 -29.01 -2.84
CA GLY A 300 -20.96 -30.11 -3.31
C GLY A 300 -20.08 -29.74 -4.50
N LEU A 301 -19.79 -28.45 -4.70
CA LEU A 301 -18.99 -27.97 -5.83
C LEU A 301 -17.48 -27.94 -5.53
N ILE A 302 -17.09 -27.90 -4.25
CA ILE A 302 -15.68 -27.90 -3.82
C ILE A 302 -15.45 -28.90 -2.67
N PRO A 303 -14.26 -29.53 -2.59
CA PRO A 303 -13.15 -29.46 -3.53
C PRO A 303 -13.46 -30.21 -4.84
N ASN A 304 -13.02 -29.66 -5.98
CA ASN A 304 -13.18 -30.28 -7.29
C ASN A 304 -12.02 -29.86 -8.21
N SER A 305 -11.21 -30.83 -8.65
CA SER A 305 -10.04 -30.60 -9.49
C SER A 305 -10.37 -30.23 -10.95
N ASP A 306 -11.57 -30.61 -11.40
CA ASP A 306 -12.08 -30.37 -12.75
C ASP A 306 -12.88 -29.07 -12.85
N LEU A 307 -12.93 -28.32 -11.75
CA LEU A 307 -13.54 -27.00 -11.66
C LEU A 307 -12.47 -25.92 -11.56
N VAL A 308 -12.77 -24.73 -12.08
CA VAL A 308 -12.02 -23.50 -11.85
C VAL A 308 -12.96 -22.36 -11.45
N VAL A 309 -12.51 -21.44 -10.61
CA VAL A 309 -13.27 -20.23 -10.30
C VAL A 309 -12.68 -19.05 -11.07
N VAL A 310 -13.53 -18.31 -11.75
CA VAL A 310 -13.17 -17.16 -12.58
C VAL A 310 -13.79 -15.90 -12.00
N SER A 311 -13.03 -14.82 -11.93
CA SER A 311 -13.56 -13.48 -11.65
C SER A 311 -13.04 -12.47 -12.67
N PRO A 312 -13.84 -11.45 -13.07
CA PRO A 312 -13.40 -10.41 -14.00
C PRO A 312 -12.51 -9.35 -13.33
N ARG A 313 -12.35 -9.38 -12.00
CA ARG A 313 -11.63 -8.33 -11.25
C ARG A 313 -10.62 -8.94 -10.29
N TRP A 314 -9.37 -8.50 -10.39
CA TRP A 314 -8.25 -9.03 -9.62
C TRP A 314 -8.44 -8.95 -8.09
N HIS A 315 -9.17 -7.94 -7.58
CA HIS A 315 -9.40 -7.79 -6.14
C HIS A 315 -10.47 -8.78 -5.63
N GLU A 316 -11.48 -9.09 -6.45
CA GLU A 316 -12.46 -10.13 -6.16
C GLU A 316 -11.84 -11.52 -6.30
N ALA A 317 -11.03 -11.75 -7.35
CA ALA A 317 -10.22 -12.95 -7.49
C ALA A 317 -9.32 -13.16 -6.26
N GLY A 318 -8.73 -12.10 -5.71
CA GLY A 318 -7.96 -12.14 -4.46
C GLY A 318 -8.80 -12.61 -3.27
N LYS A 319 -10.00 -12.06 -3.09
CA LYS A 319 -10.93 -12.49 -2.02
C LYS A 319 -11.36 -13.94 -2.18
N LEU A 320 -11.67 -14.37 -3.42
CA LEU A 320 -12.00 -15.75 -3.75
C LEU A 320 -10.83 -16.70 -3.47
N ALA A 321 -9.61 -16.34 -3.86
CA ALA A 321 -8.43 -17.17 -3.63
C ALA A 321 -8.16 -17.40 -2.14
N VAL A 322 -8.31 -16.36 -1.31
CA VAL A 322 -8.20 -16.49 0.15
C VAL A 322 -9.33 -17.36 0.71
N ALA A 323 -10.59 -17.08 0.33
CA ALA A 323 -11.74 -17.81 0.85
C ALA A 323 -11.73 -19.31 0.47
N LEU A 324 -11.27 -19.63 -0.74
CA LEU A 324 -11.23 -21.00 -1.26
C LEU A 324 -10.02 -21.78 -0.79
N ASP A 325 -8.97 -21.11 -0.29
CA ASP A 325 -7.80 -21.71 0.36
C ASP A 325 -7.20 -22.88 -0.44
N GLY A 326 -7.03 -22.67 -1.76
CA GLY A 326 -6.46 -23.68 -2.67
C GLY A 326 -7.34 -24.89 -2.99
N LYS A 327 -8.57 -24.98 -2.48
CA LYS A 327 -9.49 -26.10 -2.78
C LYS A 327 -9.89 -26.20 -4.25
N VAL A 328 -9.86 -25.06 -4.95
CA VAL A 328 -10.09 -24.93 -6.39
C VAL A 328 -9.19 -23.80 -6.92
N PRO A 329 -8.62 -23.92 -8.14
CA PRO A 329 -7.87 -22.84 -8.74
C PRO A 329 -8.74 -21.59 -8.97
N VAL A 330 -8.16 -20.40 -8.78
CA VAL A 330 -8.83 -19.11 -9.03
C VAL A 330 -8.10 -18.34 -10.11
N LEU A 331 -8.84 -17.95 -11.14
CA LEU A 331 -8.35 -17.15 -12.26
C LEU A 331 -8.97 -15.76 -12.25
N CYS A 332 -8.18 -14.77 -12.67
CA CYS A 332 -8.68 -13.45 -13.03
C CYS A 332 -8.62 -13.31 -14.56
N LEU A 333 -9.73 -13.60 -15.24
CA LEU A 333 -9.81 -13.47 -16.70
C LEU A 333 -10.28 -12.06 -17.04
N SER A 334 -9.33 -11.13 -17.17
CA SER A 334 -9.58 -9.72 -17.47
C SER A 334 -8.39 -9.05 -18.15
N ASP A 335 -8.56 -7.79 -18.55
CA ASP A 335 -7.51 -6.95 -19.12
C ASP A 335 -6.53 -6.36 -18.09
N ASP A 336 -6.93 -6.28 -16.80
CA ASP A 336 -6.07 -5.94 -15.65
C ASP A 336 -6.06 -7.08 -14.60
N PRO A 337 -5.45 -8.24 -14.88
CA PRO A 337 -5.43 -9.38 -13.95
C PRO A 337 -4.37 -9.21 -12.85
N ARG A 338 -3.43 -8.28 -13.02
CA ARG A 338 -2.29 -8.04 -12.12
C ARG A 338 -1.51 -9.34 -11.86
N GLY A 339 -1.17 -9.61 -10.60
CA GLY A 339 -0.43 -10.81 -10.22
C GLY A 339 -1.06 -12.11 -10.72
N PHE A 340 -2.39 -12.18 -10.90
CA PHE A 340 -3.04 -13.38 -11.45
C PHE A 340 -2.65 -13.67 -12.90
N GLY A 341 -2.29 -12.66 -13.70
CA GLY A 341 -1.85 -12.86 -15.08
C GLY A 341 -0.46 -13.49 -15.21
N VAL A 342 0.29 -13.60 -14.11
CA VAL A 342 1.67 -14.11 -14.10
C VAL A 342 1.86 -15.25 -13.10
N ASN A 343 1.15 -15.24 -11.97
CA ASN A 343 1.27 -16.28 -10.95
C ASN A 343 0.41 -17.51 -11.27
N MET A 344 -0.60 -17.36 -12.12
CA MET A 344 -1.52 -18.42 -12.50
C MET A 344 -1.52 -18.56 -14.01
N ARG A 345 -1.18 -19.74 -14.52
CA ARG A 345 -1.26 -20.04 -15.93
C ARG A 345 -2.66 -20.53 -16.27
N ALA A 346 -3.51 -19.64 -16.80
CA ALA A 346 -4.90 -19.95 -17.11
C ALA A 346 -5.04 -21.11 -18.12
N ALA A 347 -4.04 -21.32 -18.98
CA ALA A 347 -4.00 -22.44 -19.92
C ALA A 347 -4.05 -23.83 -19.23
N ASP A 348 -3.58 -23.94 -17.99
CA ASP A 348 -3.63 -25.21 -17.23
C ASP A 348 -5.07 -25.59 -16.81
N SER A 349 -6.04 -24.68 -17.02
CA SER A 349 -7.46 -24.91 -16.75
C SER A 349 -8.30 -25.13 -18.00
N ILE A 350 -7.69 -25.24 -19.19
CA ILE A 350 -8.40 -25.55 -20.44
C ILE A 350 -9.11 -26.91 -20.30
N GLY A 351 -10.35 -26.97 -20.79
CA GLY A 351 -11.22 -28.14 -20.72
C GLY A 351 -12.02 -28.27 -19.42
N LYS A 352 -11.69 -27.48 -18.38
CA LYS A 352 -12.40 -27.53 -17.09
C LYS A 352 -13.72 -26.77 -17.12
N ASP A 353 -14.67 -27.19 -16.28
CA ASP A 353 -15.85 -26.39 -15.97
C ASP A 353 -15.44 -25.17 -15.13
N ALA A 354 -16.19 -24.08 -15.21
CA ALA A 354 -15.91 -22.87 -14.45
C ALA A 354 -17.12 -22.32 -13.68
N LEU A 355 -16.85 -21.70 -12.52
CA LEU A 355 -17.79 -20.79 -11.87
C LEU A 355 -17.30 -19.35 -12.05
N ILE A 356 -18.09 -18.53 -12.73
CA ILE A 356 -17.82 -17.11 -12.88
C ILE A 356 -18.49 -16.37 -11.72
N ILE A 357 -17.69 -15.77 -10.85
CA ILE A 357 -18.12 -15.22 -9.56
C ILE A 357 -17.68 -13.76 -9.41
N GLY A 358 -18.60 -12.88 -9.03
CA GLY A 358 -18.32 -11.46 -8.81
C GLY A 358 -19.53 -10.64 -8.35
N THR A 359 -19.29 -9.46 -7.78
CA THR A 359 -20.36 -8.55 -7.35
C THR A 359 -20.90 -7.73 -8.52
N GLY A 360 -22.20 -7.47 -8.58
CA GLY A 360 -22.76 -6.61 -9.64
C GLY A 360 -22.53 -7.10 -11.08
N LEU A 361 -22.24 -8.39 -11.28
CA LEU A 361 -22.18 -8.97 -12.61
C LEU A 361 -23.58 -8.98 -13.22
N GLU A 362 -23.70 -8.51 -14.46
CA GLU A 362 -24.90 -8.69 -15.27
C GLU A 362 -24.64 -9.73 -16.35
N ARG A 363 -25.69 -10.46 -16.72
CA ARG A 363 -25.60 -11.54 -17.72
C ARG A 363 -25.00 -11.06 -19.04
N LYS A 364 -25.42 -9.88 -19.50
CA LYS A 364 -24.93 -9.25 -20.73
C LYS A 364 -23.41 -9.04 -20.72
N ASP A 365 -22.84 -8.68 -19.57
CA ASP A 365 -21.42 -8.36 -19.44
C ASP A 365 -20.60 -9.66 -19.39
N VAL A 366 -21.13 -10.69 -18.72
CA VAL A 366 -20.54 -12.03 -18.69
C VAL A 366 -20.52 -12.65 -20.08
N ASP A 367 -21.62 -12.58 -20.82
CA ASP A 367 -21.67 -13.10 -22.19
C ASP A 367 -20.71 -12.33 -23.11
N ALA A 368 -20.67 -10.99 -23.01
CA ALA A 368 -19.77 -10.17 -23.79
C ALA A 368 -18.29 -10.49 -23.56
N LEU A 369 -17.91 -10.80 -22.32
CA LEU A 369 -16.52 -11.12 -21.95
C LEU A 369 -16.15 -12.58 -22.24
N TYR A 370 -17.07 -13.52 -21.99
CA TYR A 370 -16.72 -14.93 -21.82
C TYR A 370 -17.41 -15.90 -22.79
N ALA A 371 -18.40 -15.48 -23.59
CA ALA A 371 -19.14 -16.41 -24.46
C ALA A 371 -18.27 -17.16 -25.48
N THR A 372 -17.11 -16.62 -25.85
CA THR A 372 -16.18 -17.29 -26.78
C THR A 372 -15.19 -18.23 -26.09
N TYR A 373 -15.10 -18.18 -24.76
CA TYR A 373 -14.18 -18.99 -23.96
C TYR A 373 -14.82 -20.25 -23.40
N PHE A 374 -16.13 -20.44 -23.55
CA PHE A 374 -16.87 -21.56 -22.96
C PHE A 374 -17.91 -22.09 -23.95
N ASP A 375 -18.25 -23.37 -23.85
CA ASP A 375 -19.32 -23.99 -24.64
C ASP A 375 -20.70 -23.38 -24.33
N ALA A 376 -20.96 -23.15 -23.03
CA ALA A 376 -22.21 -22.61 -22.53
C ALA A 376 -21.98 -21.88 -21.21
N ILE A 377 -22.80 -20.86 -20.96
CA ILE A 377 -22.85 -20.12 -19.69
C ILE A 377 -24.30 -20.15 -19.20
N GLU A 378 -24.52 -20.61 -17.98
CA GLU A 378 -25.82 -20.80 -17.35
C GLU A 378 -25.89 -20.01 -16.03
N ASP A 379 -27.06 -19.51 -15.69
CA ASP A 379 -27.27 -18.82 -14.41
C ASP A 379 -27.22 -19.83 -13.27
N ALA A 380 -26.54 -19.48 -12.18
CA ALA A 380 -26.55 -20.25 -10.94
C ALA A 380 -27.14 -19.40 -9.80
N PRO A 381 -27.70 -20.04 -8.75
CA PRO A 381 -28.22 -19.29 -7.61
C PRO A 381 -27.12 -18.41 -7.00
N PRO A 382 -27.39 -17.11 -6.76
CA PRO A 382 -26.39 -16.20 -6.22
C PRO A 382 -26.02 -16.57 -4.79
N ILE A 383 -24.94 -15.98 -4.29
CA ILE A 383 -24.44 -16.20 -2.92
C ILE A 383 -24.56 -14.90 -2.15
N THR A 384 -25.14 -14.97 -0.95
CA THR A 384 -25.23 -13.83 -0.04
C THR A 384 -24.00 -13.77 0.86
N LEU A 385 -23.27 -12.66 0.80
CA LEU A 385 -22.23 -12.34 1.78
C LEU A 385 -22.86 -11.72 3.02
N THR A 386 -22.30 -12.07 4.17
CA THR A 386 -22.77 -11.61 5.47
C THR A 386 -21.77 -10.67 6.14
N ARG A 387 -22.29 -9.73 6.94
CA ARG A 387 -21.52 -8.91 7.87
C ARG A 387 -22.22 -8.96 9.22
N ALA A 388 -21.47 -9.33 10.28
CA ALA A 388 -22.01 -9.50 11.62
C ALA A 388 -23.28 -10.39 11.65
N GLY A 389 -23.27 -11.49 10.89
CA GLY A 389 -24.37 -12.45 10.80
C GLY A 389 -25.60 -11.99 10.01
N ARG A 390 -25.53 -10.85 9.31
CA ARG A 390 -26.64 -10.30 8.51
C ARG A 390 -26.26 -10.19 7.04
N PRO A 391 -27.20 -10.35 6.08
CA PRO A 391 -26.94 -10.10 4.67
C PRO A 391 -26.38 -8.70 4.41
N ALA A 392 -25.27 -8.63 3.67
CA ALA A 392 -24.58 -7.37 3.38
C ALA A 392 -24.39 -7.14 1.88
N ALA A 393 -24.12 -8.18 1.10
CA ALA A 393 -23.95 -8.08 -0.35
C ALA A 393 -24.38 -9.36 -1.06
N LEU A 394 -24.65 -9.25 -2.35
CA LEU A 394 -24.93 -10.39 -3.22
C LEU A 394 -23.79 -10.55 -4.23
N VAL A 395 -23.28 -11.77 -4.34
CA VAL A 395 -22.32 -12.19 -5.36
C VAL A 395 -23.07 -13.05 -6.37
N ARG A 396 -22.95 -12.69 -7.64
CA ARG A 396 -23.56 -13.44 -8.75
C ARG A 396 -22.65 -14.60 -9.11
N VAL A 397 -23.27 -15.70 -9.51
CA VAL A 397 -22.59 -16.92 -9.93
C VAL A 397 -23.17 -17.36 -11.26
N TYR A 398 -22.30 -17.65 -12.21
CA TYR A 398 -22.64 -18.30 -13.47
C TYR A 398 -21.84 -19.58 -13.59
N ARG A 399 -22.46 -20.65 -14.08
CA ARG A 399 -21.78 -21.90 -14.41
C ARG A 399 -21.41 -21.88 -15.88
N ALA A 400 -20.14 -22.04 -16.20
CA ALA A 400 -19.65 -22.14 -17.56
C ALA A 400 -19.05 -23.53 -17.80
N ARG A 401 -19.22 -24.07 -19.01
CA ARG A 401 -18.76 -25.41 -19.38
C ARG A 401 -17.56 -25.34 -20.31
N HIS A 402 -16.57 -26.18 -20.02
CA HIS A 402 -15.33 -26.37 -20.77
C HIS A 402 -14.62 -25.06 -21.20
N LEU A 403 -13.61 -24.65 -20.44
CA LEU A 403 -12.79 -23.50 -20.79
C LEU A 403 -11.99 -23.77 -22.08
N HIS A 404 -12.11 -22.91 -23.08
CA HIS A 404 -11.43 -23.03 -24.37
C HIS A 404 -10.17 -22.19 -24.44
N ALA A 405 -9.15 -22.74 -25.12
CA ALA A 405 -8.09 -21.91 -25.68
C ALA A 405 -8.65 -21.07 -26.82
N ILE A 406 -8.31 -19.78 -26.88
CA ILE A 406 -8.59 -18.95 -28.05
C ILE A 406 -7.30 -18.39 -28.63
N GLY A 407 -7.20 -18.37 -29.96
CA GLY A 407 -6.06 -17.81 -30.70
C GLY A 407 -6.19 -16.30 -30.99
N ARG A 408 -6.90 -15.53 -30.16
CA ARG A 408 -7.20 -14.10 -30.41
C ARG A 408 -6.39 -13.17 -29.51
N VAL A 409 -6.24 -11.91 -29.93
CA VAL A 409 -5.67 -10.81 -29.16
C VAL A 409 -6.74 -9.72 -28.98
N PRO A 410 -7.04 -9.25 -27.73
CA PRO A 410 -6.43 -9.66 -26.46
C PRO A 410 -6.86 -11.06 -26.03
N ASN A 411 -5.89 -11.83 -25.52
CA ASN A 411 -6.11 -13.17 -24.97
C ASN A 411 -6.25 -13.06 -23.45
N LEU A 412 -7.44 -13.31 -22.90
CA LEU A 412 -7.64 -13.23 -21.45
C LEU A 412 -6.94 -14.38 -20.68
N LEU A 413 -6.50 -15.43 -21.37
CA LEU A 413 -5.73 -16.53 -20.78
C LEU A 413 -4.24 -16.21 -20.62
N ASP A 414 -3.73 -15.25 -21.40
CA ASP A 414 -2.36 -14.76 -21.32
C ASP A 414 -2.29 -13.26 -21.70
N PRO A 415 -2.92 -12.39 -20.89
CA PRO A 415 -3.12 -10.98 -21.25
C PRO A 415 -1.81 -10.18 -21.29
N TYR A 416 -0.74 -10.71 -20.70
CA TYR A 416 0.60 -10.13 -20.75
C TYR A 416 1.52 -10.81 -21.77
N GLY A 417 1.07 -11.89 -22.42
CA GLY A 417 1.88 -12.66 -23.38
C GLY A 417 3.11 -13.31 -22.72
N VAL A 418 3.00 -13.69 -21.45
CA VAL A 418 4.09 -14.28 -20.66
C VAL A 418 4.30 -15.75 -20.99
N TRP A 419 3.23 -16.47 -21.35
CA TRP A 419 3.24 -17.93 -21.50
C TRP A 419 3.30 -18.40 -22.95
N THR A 420 3.07 -17.48 -23.88
CA THR A 420 2.92 -17.75 -25.32
C THR A 420 4.13 -17.31 -26.16
N ARG A 421 5.20 -16.83 -25.52
CA ARG A 421 6.45 -16.40 -26.17
C ARG A 421 7.57 -17.42 -26.12
#